data_AF-A0A1Q3D0C1-F1
#
_entry.id   AF-A0A1Q3D0C1-F1
#
_cell.length_a   1.000
_cell.length_b   1.000
_cell.length_c   1.000
_cell.angle_alpha   90.00
_cell.angle_beta   90.00
_cell.angle_gamma   90.00
#
_symmetry.space_group_name_H-M   'P 1'
#
loop_
_entity.id
_entity.type
_entity.pdbx_description
1 polymer ?
#
loop_
_entity_poly.entity_id
_entity_poly.type
_entity_poly.pdbx_seq_one_letter_code
_entity_poly.pdbx_strand_id
1 'polypeptide(L)'
;MATKNIIDDLNKGEKLTGTNYDIWHKKMTFLLNEQELFEHLTTIMTRPPEGNTTQSRQDLEAFETWSKKDRCARFTLLSCMHDELIDAYKHCATAKEMWDQLRFDFVGTSVTRL
;
A
#
# COMPACT_ATOMS: atom_id res chain seq x y z
N MET A 1 -12.68 18.32 -6.30
CA MET A 1 -13.67 18.16 -5.22
C MET A 1 -14.33 16.77 -5.20
N ALA A 2 -14.43 16.03 -6.32
CA ALA A 2 -15.03 14.69 -6.35
C ALA A 2 -14.20 13.58 -5.66
N THR A 3 -12.87 13.62 -5.78
CA THR A 3 -11.96 12.63 -5.17
C THR A 3 -12.03 12.59 -3.64
N LYS A 4 -12.30 13.73 -3.00
CA LYS A 4 -12.40 13.84 -1.53
C LYS A 4 -13.60 13.07 -0.97
N ASN A 5 -14.73 13.10 -1.68
CA ASN A 5 -15.95 12.37 -1.27
C ASN A 5 -15.82 10.85 -1.49
N ILE A 6 -15.11 10.41 -2.55
CA ILE A 6 -14.88 8.98 -2.81
C ILE A 6 -13.97 8.37 -1.74
N ILE A 7 -12.94 9.09 -1.31
CA ILE A 7 -12.05 8.67 -0.22
C ILE A 7 -12.82 8.62 1.11
N ASP A 8 -13.68 9.58 1.40
CA ASP A 8 -14.52 9.57 2.61
C ASP A 8 -15.53 8.40 2.60
N ASP A 9 -16.13 8.06 1.45
CA ASP A 9 -17.04 6.91 1.36
C ASP A 9 -16.33 5.55 1.34
N LEU A 10 -15.07 5.48 0.89
CA LEU A 10 -14.25 4.27 1.00
C LEU A 10 -13.59 4.11 2.38
N ASN A 11 -13.31 5.22 3.08
CA ASN A 11 -12.98 5.21 4.51
C ASN A 11 -14.17 4.83 5.40
N LYS A 12 -15.41 5.10 4.94
CA LYS A 12 -16.63 4.47 5.49
C LYS A 12 -16.82 3.03 5.03
N GLY A 13 -16.07 2.59 4.00
CA GLY A 13 -15.99 1.20 3.59
C GLY A 13 -15.48 0.36 4.74
N GLU A 14 -16.02 -0.86 4.85
CA GLU A 14 -15.67 -1.82 5.90
C GLU A 14 -14.15 -1.98 5.98
N LYS A 15 -13.57 -1.54 7.10
CA LYS A 15 -12.15 -1.72 7.42
C LYS A 15 -11.78 -3.20 7.37
N LEU A 16 -10.52 -3.51 7.13
CA LEU A 16 -10.03 -4.87 7.28
C LEU A 16 -10.16 -5.26 8.76
N THR A 17 -10.98 -6.27 9.04
CA THR A 17 -11.19 -6.85 10.38
C THR A 17 -10.48 -8.19 10.54
N GLY A 18 -10.29 -8.90 9.42
CA GLY A 18 -9.61 -10.19 9.34
C GLY A 18 -10.44 -11.29 8.67
N THR A 19 -11.76 -11.17 8.65
CA THR A 19 -12.66 -12.14 7.98
C THR A 19 -13.12 -11.67 6.61
N ASN A 20 -12.96 -10.38 6.30
CA ASN A 20 -13.46 -9.74 5.08
C ASN A 20 -12.38 -9.51 4.01
N TYR A 21 -11.22 -10.18 4.12
CA TYR A 21 -10.06 -9.92 3.27
C TYR A 21 -10.37 -9.95 1.76
N ASP A 22 -11.12 -10.94 1.27
CA ASP A 22 -11.40 -11.07 -0.16
C ASP A 22 -12.16 -9.87 -0.75
N ILE A 23 -13.13 -9.34 0.00
CA ILE A 23 -13.93 -8.18 -0.40
C ILE A 23 -13.10 -6.91 -0.22
N TRP A 24 -12.39 -6.80 0.91
CA TRP A 24 -11.52 -5.67 1.22
C TRP A 24 -10.41 -5.50 0.17
N HIS A 25 -9.73 -6.58 -0.22
CA HIS A 25 -8.66 -6.59 -1.22
C HIS A 25 -9.16 -6.08 -2.58
N LYS A 26 -10.36 -6.51 -3.03
CA LYS A 26 -10.98 -6.03 -4.27
C LYS A 26 -11.29 -4.53 -4.21
N LYS A 27 -11.85 -4.06 -3.08
CA LYS A 27 -12.13 -2.63 -2.87
C LYS A 27 -10.86 -1.80 -2.85
N MET A 28 -9.81 -2.26 -2.16
CA MET A 28 -8.52 -1.56 -2.12
C MET A 28 -7.82 -1.54 -3.47
N THR A 29 -7.91 -2.62 -4.24
CA THR A 29 -7.40 -2.65 -5.61
C THR A 29 -8.06 -1.55 -6.45
N PHE A 30 -9.39 -1.43 -6.40
CA PHE A 30 -10.10 -0.36 -7.12
C PHE A 30 -9.70 1.03 -6.64
N LEU A 31 -9.69 1.26 -5.31
CA LEU A 31 -9.34 2.54 -4.72
C LEU A 31 -7.93 3.00 -5.09
N LEU A 32 -6.94 2.12 -4.99
CA LEU A 32 -5.55 2.46 -5.28
C LEU A 32 -5.31 2.65 -6.77
N ASN A 33 -6.11 2.04 -7.65
CA ASN A 33 -6.09 2.36 -9.09
C ASN A 33 -6.62 3.77 -9.34
N GLU A 34 -7.76 4.15 -8.75
CA GLU A 34 -8.32 5.50 -8.87
C GLU A 34 -7.41 6.60 -8.30
N GLN A 35 -6.54 6.26 -7.34
CA GLN A 35 -5.54 7.18 -6.76
C GLN A 35 -4.18 7.15 -7.47
N GLU A 36 -4.00 6.36 -8.54
CA GLU A 36 -2.70 6.14 -9.20
C GLU A 36 -1.60 5.67 -8.24
N LEU A 37 -1.98 4.85 -7.25
CA LEU A 37 -1.10 4.28 -6.24
C LEU A 37 -0.88 2.77 -6.42
N PHE A 38 -1.72 2.10 -7.22
CA PHE A 38 -1.66 0.64 -7.40
C PHE A 38 -0.29 0.15 -7.88
N GLU A 39 0.41 0.92 -8.72
CA GLU A 39 1.77 0.58 -9.19
C GLU A 39 2.78 0.37 -8.05
N HIS A 40 2.57 1.00 -6.89
CA HIS A 40 3.46 0.90 -5.72
C HIS A 40 3.23 -0.41 -4.93
N LEU A 41 2.14 -1.14 -5.21
CA LEU A 41 1.91 -2.46 -4.63
C LEU A 41 2.67 -3.56 -5.38
N THR A 42 3.12 -3.28 -6.60
CA THR A 42 3.74 -4.26 -7.50
C THR A 42 5.19 -3.94 -7.83
N THR A 43 5.64 -2.71 -7.57
CA THR A 43 7.00 -2.25 -7.85
C THR A 43 7.74 -1.85 -6.57
N ILE A 44 9.08 -1.95 -6.61
CA ILE A 44 9.99 -1.40 -5.60
C ILE A 44 11.03 -0.60 -6.36
N MET A 45 11.36 0.58 -5.86
CA MET A 45 12.51 1.35 -6.33
C MET A 45 13.58 1.35 -5.26
N THR A 46 14.82 1.05 -5.64
CA THR A 46 15.97 1.14 -4.74
C THR A 46 16.52 2.56 -4.74
N ARG A 47 16.93 3.04 -3.58
CA ARG A 47 17.64 4.33 -3.49
C ARG A 47 18.89 4.27 -4.37
N PRO A 48 19.08 5.22 -5.31
CA PRO A 48 20.29 5.26 -6.12
C PRO A 48 21.52 5.58 -5.26
N PRO A 49 22.72 5.18 -5.70
CA PRO A 49 23.96 5.56 -5.02
C PRO A 49 24.13 7.08 -5.03
N GLU A 50 24.79 7.59 -4.00
CA GLU A 50 25.15 9.01 -3.94
C GLU A 50 26.13 9.36 -5.07
N GLY A 51 25.88 10.49 -5.71
CA GLY A 51 26.70 10.97 -6.80
C GLY A 51 26.47 12.46 -7.05
N ASN A 52 27.43 13.07 -7.75
CA ASN A 52 27.45 14.51 -8.06
C ASN A 52 27.17 14.81 -9.53
N THR A 53 26.87 13.79 -10.34
CA THR A 53 26.52 13.94 -11.74
C THR A 53 25.10 14.46 -11.91
N THR A 54 24.78 14.99 -13.10
CA THR A 54 23.40 15.36 -13.44
C THR A 54 22.46 14.15 -13.40
N GLN A 55 22.93 12.99 -13.87
CA GLN A 55 22.16 11.75 -13.83
C GLN A 55 21.84 11.32 -12.39
N SER A 56 22.82 11.34 -11.49
CA SER A 56 22.61 10.95 -10.09
C SER A 56 21.57 11.83 -9.39
N ARG A 57 21.55 13.13 -9.71
CA ARG A 57 20.50 14.05 -9.21
C ARG A 57 19.11 13.69 -9.76
N GLN A 58 18.99 13.39 -11.05
CA GLN A 58 17.73 12.97 -11.67
C GLN A 58 17.22 11.64 -11.09
N ASP A 59 18.11 10.66 -10.90
CA ASP A 59 17.76 9.37 -10.31
C ASP A 59 17.26 9.54 -8.87
N LEU A 60 17.91 10.42 -8.09
CA LEU A 60 17.50 10.72 -6.73
C LEU A 60 16.13 11.41 -6.69
N GLU A 61 15.88 12.39 -7.55
CA GLU A 61 14.58 13.06 -7.67
C GLU A 61 13.46 12.08 -8.06
N ALA A 62 13.74 11.15 -8.96
CA ALA A 62 12.81 10.08 -9.32
C ALA A 62 12.51 9.15 -8.14
N PHE A 63 13.55 8.73 -7.40
CA PHE A 63 13.39 7.92 -6.19
C PHE A 63 12.59 8.64 -5.10
N GLU A 64 12.85 9.92 -4.86
CA GLU A 64 12.11 10.71 -3.86
C GLU A 64 10.65 10.88 -4.24
N THR A 65 10.36 11.05 -5.53
CA THR A 65 8.98 11.14 -6.05
C THR A 65 8.25 9.81 -5.86
N TRP A 66 8.88 8.70 -6.24
CA TRP A 66 8.36 7.35 -6.01
C TRP A 66 8.15 7.08 -4.51
N SER A 67 9.13 7.39 -3.67
CA SER A 67 9.08 7.13 -2.23
C SER A 67 7.95 7.89 -1.53
N LYS A 68 7.63 9.12 -1.97
CA LYS A 68 6.46 9.87 -1.47
C LYS A 68 5.16 9.16 -1.80
N LYS A 69 5.00 8.67 -3.04
CA LYS A 69 3.81 7.92 -3.46
C LYS A 69 3.70 6.56 -2.77
N ASP A 70 4.80 5.82 -2.61
CA ASP A 70 4.84 4.57 -1.84
C ASP A 70 4.36 4.78 -0.40
N ARG A 71 4.83 5.85 0.25
CA ARG A 71 4.37 6.23 1.59
C ARG A 71 2.87 6.55 1.63
N CYS A 72 2.34 7.23 0.61
CA CYS A 72 0.90 7.48 0.50
C CYS A 72 0.11 6.17 0.36
N ALA A 73 0.56 5.24 -0.48
CA ALA A 73 -0.08 3.93 -0.63
C ALA A 73 -0.09 3.14 0.69
N ARG A 74 1.05 3.12 1.41
CA ARG A 74 1.15 2.55 2.77
C ARG A 74 0.16 3.17 3.74
N PHE A 75 0.06 4.49 3.76
CA PHE A 75 -0.85 5.19 4.68
C PHE A 75 -2.32 4.87 4.36
N THR A 76 -2.69 4.85 3.07
CA THR A 76 -4.03 4.46 2.62
C THR A 76 -4.36 3.05 3.10
N LEU A 77 -3.48 2.07 2.88
CA LEU A 77 -3.67 0.69 3.35
C LEU A 77 -3.91 0.64 4.86
N LEU A 78 -3.07 1.29 5.67
CA LEU A 78 -3.21 1.31 7.13
C LEU A 78 -4.51 2.00 7.59
N SER A 79 -4.91 3.09 6.94
CA SER A 79 -6.15 3.80 7.29
C SER A 79 -7.42 2.96 7.06
N CYS A 80 -7.34 2.00 6.13
CA CYS A 80 -8.42 1.06 5.82
C CYS A 80 -8.36 -0.23 6.66
N MET A 81 -7.55 -0.28 7.72
CA MET A 81 -7.46 -1.41 8.65
C MET A 81 -8.04 -1.05 10.02
N HIS A 82 -8.47 -2.07 10.77
CA HIS A 82 -8.70 -1.94 12.21
C HIS A 82 -7.39 -1.77 12.98
N ASP A 83 -7.47 -1.06 14.10
CA ASP A 83 -6.32 -0.63 14.88
C ASP A 83 -5.41 -1.80 15.32
N GLU A 84 -5.98 -2.96 15.63
CA GLU A 84 -5.24 -4.19 15.96
C GLU A 84 -4.33 -4.68 14.82
N LEU A 85 -4.77 -4.49 13.56
CA LEU A 85 -3.98 -4.87 12.38
C LEU A 85 -2.97 -3.78 12.00
N ILE A 86 -3.23 -2.52 12.32
CA ILE A 86 -2.27 -1.43 12.06
C ILE A 86 -0.93 -1.74 12.75
N ASP A 87 -0.96 -2.20 14.00
CA ASP A 87 0.25 -2.57 14.73
C ASP A 87 0.99 -3.76 14.10
N ALA A 88 0.25 -4.71 13.52
CA ALA A 88 0.82 -5.84 12.80
C ALA A 88 1.50 -5.44 11.50
N TYR A 89 1.01 -4.43 10.77
CA TYR A 89 1.52 -4.10 9.42
C TYR A 89 2.34 -2.80 9.33
N LYS A 90 2.30 -1.91 10.33
CA LYS A 90 2.99 -0.59 10.28
C LYS A 90 4.51 -0.68 10.04
N HIS A 91 5.11 -1.81 10.33
CA HIS A 91 6.55 -2.04 10.24
C HIS A 91 7.04 -2.37 8.82
N CYS A 92 6.14 -2.77 7.91
CA CYS A 92 6.49 -3.02 6.51
C CYS A 92 7.13 -1.76 5.90
N ALA A 93 8.28 -1.92 5.24
CA ALA A 93 9.06 -0.82 4.71
C ALA A 93 8.43 -0.19 3.46
N THR A 94 7.73 -0.99 2.64
CA THR A 94 7.10 -0.53 1.39
C THR A 94 5.62 -0.91 1.33
N ALA A 95 4.86 -0.25 0.44
CA ALA A 95 3.46 -0.62 0.20
C ALA A 95 3.34 -2.01 -0.41
N LYS A 96 4.28 -2.37 -1.30
CA LYS A 96 4.40 -3.73 -1.83
C LYS A 96 4.59 -4.78 -0.73
N GLU A 97 5.53 -4.58 0.18
CA GLU A 97 5.79 -5.52 1.28
C GLU A 97 4.54 -5.73 2.14
N MET A 98 3.85 -4.64 2.49
CA MET A 98 2.59 -4.71 3.22
C MET A 98 1.52 -5.50 2.45
N TRP A 99 1.38 -5.24 1.15
CA TRP A 99 0.41 -5.91 0.29
C TRP A 99 0.68 -7.40 0.13
N ASP A 100 1.95 -7.78 -0.04
CA ASP A 100 2.37 -9.18 -0.13
C ASP A 100 2.16 -9.91 1.20
N GLN A 101 2.49 -9.27 2.34
CA GLN A 101 2.30 -9.84 3.66
C GLN A 101 0.81 -10.07 3.96
N LEU A 102 -0.06 -9.09 3.68
CA LEU A 102 -1.51 -9.25 3.80
C LEU A 102 -2.02 -10.44 2.97
N ARG A 103 -1.55 -10.58 1.74
CA ARG A 103 -1.91 -11.71 0.89
C ARG A 103 -1.44 -13.04 1.49
N PHE A 104 -0.22 -13.08 2.00
CA PHE A 104 0.31 -14.28 2.65
C PHE A 104 -0.50 -14.66 3.89
N ASP A 105 -0.79 -13.70 4.77
CA ASP A 105 -1.48 -13.96 6.04
C ASP A 105 -2.93 -14.37 5.84
N PHE A 106 -3.67 -13.76 4.90
CA PHE A 106 -5.09 -14.02 4.71
C PHE A 106 -5.42 -15.07 3.64
N VAL A 107 -4.53 -15.30 2.66
CA VAL A 107 -4.72 -16.34 1.63
C VAL A 107 -3.90 -17.59 1.94
N GLY A 108 -2.70 -17.43 2.50
CA GLY A 108 -1.80 -18.54 2.84
C GLY A 108 -2.22 -19.34 4.07
N THR A 109 -2.91 -18.74 5.03
CA THR A 109 -3.45 -19.45 6.21
C THR A 109 -4.63 -20.39 5.88
N SER A 110 -5.28 -20.20 4.74
CA SER A 110 -6.38 -21.03 4.27
C SER A 110 -5.99 -22.48 3.97
N VAL A 111 -4.70 -22.77 3.76
CA VAL A 111 -4.22 -24.10 3.32
C VAL A 111 -3.77 -25.00 4.48
N THR A 112 -3.60 -24.50 5.70
CA THR A 112 -3.08 -25.31 6.84
C THR A 112 -4.12 -25.58 7.92
N ARG A 113 -5.26 -26.16 7.52
CA ARG A 113 -6.16 -26.85 8.44
C ARG A 113 -6.47 -28.24 7.88
N LEU A 114 -5.50 -29.14 8.01
CA LEU A 114 -5.68 -30.60 7.94
C LEU A 114 -5.32 -31.18 9.30
#